data_AF-A0A958MQQ1-F1
#
_entry.id   AF-A0A958MQQ1-F1
#
_cell.length_a   1.000
_cell.length_b   1.000
_cell.length_c   1.000
_cell.angle_alpha   90.00
_cell.angle_beta   90.00
_cell.angle_gamma   90.00
#
_symmetry.space_group_name_H-M   'P 1'
#
loop_
_entity.id
_entity.type
_entity.pdbx_description
1 polymer ?
#
loop_
_entity_poly.entity_id
_entity_poly.type
_entity_poly.pdbx_seq_one_letter_code
_entity_poly.pdbx_strand_id
1 'polypeptide(L)'
;MEFTTWTSMLWQDLIMRTGTEFMKSPRILIVEDEDPIRSGLKNLFIYHGFDVTDVGDGEAGLLAAQNNPFEIVILDVMLPKMNGFDVCEGIR
;
A
#
# COMPACT_ATOMS: atom_id res chain seq x y z
N MET A 1 -25.93 -5.33 -41.71
CA MET A 1 -25.21 -4.54 -40.69
C MET A 1 -25.22 -5.36 -39.42
N GLU A 2 -24.10 -6.01 -39.13
CA GLU A 2 -24.03 -7.16 -38.24
C GLU A 2 -24.03 -6.74 -36.76
N PHE A 3 -24.82 -7.43 -35.95
CA PHE A 3 -24.92 -7.28 -34.49
C PHE A 3 -23.62 -7.64 -33.73
N THR A 4 -22.58 -8.12 -34.43
CA THR A 4 -21.31 -8.64 -33.88
C THR A 4 -20.28 -7.56 -33.56
N THR A 5 -20.36 -6.37 -34.15
CA THR A 5 -19.38 -5.30 -33.87
C THR A 5 -19.62 -4.61 -32.53
N TRP A 6 -20.89 -4.52 -32.10
CA TRP A 6 -21.28 -3.78 -30.88
C TRP A 6 -20.93 -4.51 -29.59
N THR A 7 -21.10 -5.83 -29.54
CA THR A 7 -20.65 -6.62 -28.38
C THR A 7 -19.13 -6.55 -28.26
N SER A 8 -18.37 -6.71 -29.35
CA SER A 8 -16.90 -6.59 -29.33
C SER A 8 -16.42 -5.21 -28.87
N MET A 9 -17.08 -4.12 -29.27
CA MET A 9 -16.73 -2.77 -28.84
C MET A 9 -17.08 -2.53 -27.36
N LEU A 10 -18.24 -3.01 -26.90
CA LEU A 10 -18.63 -2.93 -25.48
C LEU A 10 -17.74 -3.78 -24.58
N TRP A 11 -17.26 -4.93 -25.05
CA TRP A 11 -16.28 -5.75 -24.33
C TRP A 11 -14.91 -5.08 -24.26
N GLN A 12 -14.46 -4.42 -25.33
CA GLN A 12 -13.21 -3.65 -25.32
C GLN A 12 -13.31 -2.42 -24.40
N ASP A 13 -14.42 -1.69 -24.44
CA ASP A 13 -14.68 -0.57 -23.52
C ASP A 13 -14.79 -1.05 -22.06
N LEU A 14 -15.45 -2.20 -21.81
CA LEU A 14 -15.51 -2.81 -20.49
C LEU A 14 -14.12 -3.22 -20.00
N ILE A 15 -13.30 -3.89 -20.82
CA ILE A 15 -11.92 -4.28 -20.48
C ILE A 15 -11.05 -3.04 -20.24
N MET A 16 -11.23 -1.97 -21.00
CA MET A 16 -10.51 -0.70 -20.80
C MET A 16 -10.96 0.01 -19.51
N ARG A 17 -12.25 -0.01 -19.19
CA ARG A 17 -12.82 0.59 -17.97
C ARG A 17 -12.51 -0.20 -16.71
N THR A 18 -12.54 -1.54 -16.77
CA THR A 18 -12.21 -2.40 -15.63
C THR A 18 -10.71 -2.61 -15.47
N GLY A 19 -9.92 -2.55 -16.55
CA GLY A 19 -8.48 -2.77 -16.53
C GLY A 19 -7.67 -1.73 -15.74
N THR A 20 -8.24 -0.55 -15.49
CA THR A 20 -7.56 0.53 -14.75
C THR A 20 -7.84 0.48 -13.25
N GLU A 21 -9.01 -0.01 -12.85
CA GLU A 21 -9.44 -0.09 -11.43
C GLU A 21 -9.01 -1.41 -10.76
N PHE A 22 -8.81 -2.47 -11.54
CA PHE A 22 -8.32 -3.78 -11.06
C PHE A 22 -6.79 -3.91 -10.95
N MET A 23 -6.03 -2.85 -11.27
CA MET A 23 -4.57 -2.91 -11.41
C MET A 23 -3.80 -2.09 -10.36
N LYS A 24 -4.44 -1.62 -9.30
CA LYS A 24 -3.72 -0.90 -8.24
C LYS A 24 -3.29 -1.88 -7.15
N SER A 25 -1.99 -2.12 -7.05
CA SER A 25 -1.40 -2.83 -5.91
C SER A 25 -1.78 -2.12 -4.60
N PRO A 26 -2.34 -2.84 -3.61
CA PRO A 26 -2.61 -2.25 -2.31
C PRO A 26 -1.30 -1.76 -1.71
N ARG A 27 -1.33 -0.55 -1.17
CA ARG A 27 -0.20 0.14 -0.56
C ARG A 27 -0.12 -0.20 0.92
N ILE A 28 1.07 -0.55 1.36
CA ILE A 28 1.37 -0.85 2.76
C ILE A 28 2.52 0.02 3.26
N LEU A 29 2.34 0.56 4.47
CA LEU A 29 3.39 1.22 5.22
C LEU A 29 3.93 0.27 6.28
N ILE A 30 5.25 0.14 6.36
CA ILE A 30 5.95 -0.63 7.41
C ILE A 30 6.80 0.35 8.22
N VAL A 31 6.61 0.37 9.53
CA VAL A 31 7.36 1.19 10.49
C VAL A 31 8.03 0.25 11.51
N GLU A 32 9.32 0.03 11.36
CA GLU A 32 10.11 -0.99 12.06
C GLU A 32 11.57 -0.54 12.10
N ASP A 33 12.23 -0.47 13.26
CA ASP A 33 13.60 0.05 13.34
C ASP A 33 14.67 -1.01 13.06
N GLU A 34 14.37 -2.29 13.26
CA GLU A 34 15.31 -3.38 12.98
C GLU A 34 15.42 -3.69 11.47
N ASP A 35 16.51 -3.27 10.84
CA ASP A 35 16.77 -3.46 9.38
C ASP A 35 16.49 -4.88 8.85
N PRO A 36 16.90 -5.98 9.52
CA PRO A 36 16.64 -7.33 9.03
C PRO A 36 15.15 -7.67 9.02
N ILE A 37 14.40 -7.22 10.04
CA ILE A 37 12.96 -7.46 10.18
C ILE A 37 12.23 -6.63 9.13
N ARG A 38 12.53 -5.33 9.04
CA ARG A 38 11.94 -4.42 8.05
C ARG A 38 12.14 -4.91 6.62
N SER A 39 13.36 -5.35 6.28
CA SER A 39 13.68 -5.91 4.97
C SER A 39 12.94 -7.21 4.68
N GLY A 40 12.81 -8.09 5.69
CA GLY A 40 12.06 -9.34 5.58
C GLY A 40 10.58 -9.11 5.29
N LEU A 41 9.94 -8.20 6.04
CA LEU A 41 8.55 -7.81 5.82
C LEU A 41 8.36 -7.16 4.44
N LYS A 42 9.23 -6.23 4.07
CA LYS A 42 9.19 -5.58 2.76
C LYS A 42 9.21 -6.60 1.62
N ASN A 43 10.16 -7.53 1.65
CA ASN A 43 10.28 -8.56 0.61
C ASN A 43 9.06 -9.48 0.56
N LEU A 44 8.51 -9.84 1.73
CA LEU A 44 7.29 -10.66 1.82
C LEU A 44 6.09 -9.96 1.14
N PHE A 45 5.85 -8.69 1.44
CA PHE A 45 4.71 -7.96 0.88
C PHE A 45 4.89 -7.63 -0.60
N ILE A 46 6.11 -7.28 -1.03
CA ILE A 46 6.41 -7.12 -2.48
C ILE A 46 6.14 -8.44 -3.21
N TYR A 47 6.58 -9.57 -2.66
CA TYR A 47 6.34 -10.89 -3.27
C TYR A 47 4.84 -11.21 -3.41
N HIS A 48 4.00 -10.70 -2.49
CA HIS A 48 2.55 -10.83 -2.54
C HIS A 48 1.83 -9.73 -3.33
N GLY A 49 2.57 -8.86 -4.04
CA GLY A 49 2.01 -7.87 -4.98
C GLY A 49 1.58 -6.54 -4.36
N PHE A 50 2.03 -6.24 -3.13
CA PHE A 50 1.80 -4.93 -2.49
C PHE A 50 2.79 -3.88 -2.99
N ASP A 51 2.36 -2.62 -2.98
CA ASP A 51 3.24 -1.45 -3.10
C ASP A 51 3.72 -1.06 -1.70
N VAL A 52 5.02 -1.29 -1.42
CA VAL A 52 5.55 -1.18 -0.06
C VAL A 52 6.33 0.12 0.12
N THR A 53 5.95 0.88 1.16
CA THR A 53 6.78 1.95 1.74
C THR A 53 7.27 1.50 3.11
N ASP A 54 8.56 1.63 3.40
CA ASP A 54 9.16 1.24 4.67
C ASP A 54 10.03 2.36 5.27
N VAL A 55 9.94 2.55 6.60
CA VAL A 55 10.70 3.55 7.36
C VAL A 55 11.16 2.99 8.70
N GLY A 56 12.23 3.56 9.26
CA GLY A 56 12.92 3.04 10.44
C GLY A 56 12.61 3.72 11.78
N ASP A 57 11.71 4.70 11.82
CA ASP A 57 11.34 5.38 13.07
C ASP A 57 9.91 5.91 13.06
N GLY A 58 9.37 6.19 14.24
CA GLY A 58 7.97 6.58 14.40
C GLY A 58 7.62 7.94 13.79
N GLU A 59 8.51 8.92 13.82
CA GLU A 59 8.26 10.24 13.21
C GLU A 59 8.15 10.12 11.69
N ALA A 60 9.05 9.36 11.06
CA ALA A 60 8.98 9.06 9.64
C ALA A 60 7.72 8.25 9.29
N GLY A 61 7.30 7.34 10.17
CA GLY A 61 6.06 6.56 10.04
C GLY A 61 4.81 7.44 10.02
N LEU A 62 4.67 8.31 11.02
CA LEU A 62 3.56 9.26 11.10
C LEU A 62 3.54 10.20 9.90
N LEU A 63 4.69 10.77 9.53
CA LEU A 63 4.80 11.67 8.39
C LEU A 63 4.43 10.96 7.07
N ALA A 64 4.86 9.72 6.88
CA ALA A 64 4.50 8.94 5.70
C ALA A 64 2.98 8.71 5.65
N ALA A 65 2.38 8.26 6.74
CA ALA A 65 0.95 7.97 6.85
C ALA A 65 0.06 9.20 6.62
N GLN A 66 0.51 10.40 7.03
CA GLN A 66 -0.25 11.64 6.81
C GLN A 66 -0.15 12.16 5.36
N ASN A 67 0.97 11.91 4.68
CA ASN A 67 1.22 12.42 3.33
C ASN A 67 0.66 11.51 2.22
N ASN A 68 0.36 10.25 2.54
CA ASN A 68 0.01 9.24 1.55
C ASN A 68 -1.11 8.33 2.07
N PRO A 69 -2.11 7.97 1.25
CA PRO A 69 -3.06 6.93 1.62
C PRO A 69 -2.38 5.56 1.59
N PHE A 70 -2.61 4.77 2.63
CA PHE A 70 -2.23 3.37 2.74
C PHE A 70 -3.45 2.54 3.15
N GLU A 71 -3.57 1.33 2.60
CA GLU A 71 -4.62 0.39 2.98
C GLU A 71 -4.25 -0.41 4.24
N ILE A 72 -2.95 -0.56 4.52
CA ILE A 72 -2.41 -1.28 5.67
C ILE A 72 -1.21 -0.53 6.26
N VAL A 73 -1.14 -0.45 7.58
CA VAL A 73 0.04 0.00 8.32
C VAL A 73 0.49 -1.12 9.25
N ILE A 74 1.74 -1.55 9.12
CA ILE A 74 2.44 -2.42 10.07
C ILE A 74 3.33 -1.52 10.91
N LEU A 75 3.13 -1.56 12.22
CA LEU A 75 3.69 -0.59 13.14
C LEU A 75 4.26 -1.33 14.34
N ASP A 76 5.58 -1.25 14.53
CA ASP A 76 6.19 -1.66 15.78
C ASP A 76 5.80 -0.69 16.91
N VAL A 77 5.71 -1.24 18.13
CA VAL A 77 5.39 -0.49 19.34
C VAL A 77 6.62 0.24 19.87
N MET A 78 7.79 -0.39 19.84
CA MET A 78 9.01 0.05 20.53
C MET A 78 9.96 0.82 19.60
N LEU A 79 9.42 1.85 18.95
CA LEU A 79 10.16 2.65 17.98
C LEU A 79 11.01 3.77 18.60
N PRO A 80 12.14 4.14 17.97
CA PRO A 80 12.89 5.33 18.34
C PRO A 80 12.11 6.61 17.98
N LYS A 81 12.40 7.69 18.72
CA LYS A 81 11.84 9.06 18.62
C LYS A 81 10.36 9.19 19.02
N MET A 82 9.49 8.32 18.50
CA MET A 82 8.06 8.30 18.78
C MET A 82 7.61 6.84 18.86
N ASN A 83 6.89 6.47 19.92
CA ASN A 83 6.43 5.09 20.08
C ASN A 83 5.26 4.77 19.14
N GLY A 84 5.00 3.49 18.89
CA GLY A 84 3.96 3.07 17.95
C GLY A 84 2.52 3.43 18.38
N PHE A 85 2.24 3.61 19.67
CA PHE A 85 0.92 4.06 20.11
C PHE A 85 0.69 5.53 19.74
N ASP A 86 1.69 6.39 19.93
CA ASP A 86 1.62 7.81 19.57
C ASP A 86 1.46 7.97 18.05
N VAL A 87 2.15 7.15 17.25
CA VAL A 87 1.97 7.11 15.79
C VAL A 87 0.54 6.69 15.44
N CYS A 88 0.02 5.64 16.07
CA CYS A 88 -1.34 5.15 15.82
C CYS A 88 -2.40 6.21 16.20
N GLU A 89 -2.21 6.92 17.30
CA GLU A 89 -3.06 8.04 17.70
C GLU A 89 -3.00 9.19 16.68
N GLY A 90 -1.82 9.54 16.17
CA GLY A 90 -1.65 10.61 15.18
C GLY A 90 -2.19 10.29 13.77
N ILE A 91 -2.48 9.02 13.48
CA ILE A 91 -3.10 8.56 12.22
C ILE A 91 -4.64 8.59 12.31
N ARG A 92 -5.21 8.49 13.52
CA ARG A 92 -6.66 8.33 13.76
C ARG A 92 -7.43 9.66 13.72
#